data_AF-A0AAW9L8S2-F1
#
_entry.id   AF-A0AAW9L8S2-F1
#
_cell.length_a   1.000
_cell.length_b   1.000
_cell.length_c   1.000
_cell.angle_alpha   90.00
_cell.angle_beta   90.00
_cell.angle_gamma   90.00
#
_symmetry.space_group_name_H-M   'P 1'
#
loop_
_entity.id
_entity.type
_entity.pdbx_description
1 polymer ?
#
loop_
_entity_poly.entity_id
_entity_poly.type
_entity_poly.pdbx_seq_one_letter_code
_entity_poly.pdbx_strand_id
1 'polypeptide(L)'
;MSRPPNIVWITLDSLRYDRTTMSGYRRDTTPNLARLASGGRSFSECTAHSNFTLVSAPSILTGTYPSHHGVGMGINDRLPESVPTVAELLSAAGYHTGCISEIARVSDATGLDRGFDTFEFTFNRSGTDHLAEKGRAMGSHLMENVLPNISNFVYDSRGLTNGFGLKYTTEMARSYVRAREGSRSSYISMPSVPTTRIGRPPRFSGVTPTTFQ
;
A
#
# COMPACT_ATOMS: atom_id res chain seq x y z
N MET A 1 -5.80 -5.68 -33.62
CA MET A 1 -5.04 -5.96 -32.37
C MET A 1 -5.89 -5.48 -31.19
N SER A 2 -6.13 -6.32 -30.18
CA SER A 2 -6.90 -5.93 -29.00
C SER A 2 -6.17 -4.85 -28.21
N ARG A 3 -6.90 -3.82 -27.75
CA ARG A 3 -6.35 -2.79 -26.85
C ARG A 3 -5.80 -3.49 -25.59
N PRO A 4 -4.56 -3.22 -25.16
CA PRO A 4 -4.03 -3.86 -23.96
C PRO A 4 -4.83 -3.42 -22.72
N PRO A 5 -4.92 -4.31 -21.72
CA PRO A 5 -5.77 -4.09 -20.57
C PRO A 5 -5.19 -3.04 -19.62
N ASN A 6 -6.06 -2.45 -18.81
CA ASN A 6 -5.62 -1.72 -17.62
C ASN A 6 -5.15 -2.70 -16.55
N ILE A 7 -4.18 -2.29 -15.74
CA ILE A 7 -3.60 -3.10 -14.66
C ILE A 7 -3.95 -2.44 -13.33
N VAL A 8 -4.61 -3.18 -12.44
CA VAL A 8 -4.84 -2.77 -11.06
C VAL A 8 -4.18 -3.79 -10.15
N TRP A 9 -3.16 -3.35 -9.43
CA TRP A 9 -2.40 -4.14 -8.48
C TRP A 9 -2.69 -3.65 -7.07
N ILE A 10 -3.18 -4.54 -6.22
CA ILE A 10 -3.36 -4.28 -4.78
C ILE A 10 -2.45 -5.23 -3.99
N THR A 11 -1.55 -4.69 -3.17
CA THR A 11 -0.72 -5.46 -2.23
C THR A 11 -1.13 -5.12 -0.80
N LEU A 12 -1.62 -6.10 -0.06
CA LEU A 12 -2.08 -5.90 1.31
C LEU A 12 -0.92 -6.12 2.29
N ASP A 13 -0.50 -5.08 3.01
CA ASP A 13 0.58 -5.18 3.98
C ASP A 13 0.11 -5.80 5.30
N SER A 14 0.91 -6.72 5.84
CA SER A 14 0.64 -7.45 7.09
C SER A 14 -0.66 -8.30 7.10
N LEU A 15 -1.23 -8.64 5.94
CA LEU A 15 -2.34 -9.60 5.87
C LEU A 15 -1.86 -11.03 6.10
N ARG A 16 -2.53 -11.76 7.01
CA ARG A 16 -2.32 -13.21 7.16
C ARG A 16 -3.43 -14.00 6.48
N TYR A 17 -3.06 -15.02 5.70
CA TYR A 17 -4.01 -15.87 4.98
C TYR A 17 -5.00 -16.59 5.91
N ASP A 18 -4.53 -17.11 7.05
CA ASP A 18 -5.34 -17.83 8.06
C ASP A 18 -6.41 -16.97 8.75
N ARG A 19 -6.45 -15.67 8.45
CA ARG A 19 -7.44 -14.71 8.94
C ARG A 19 -8.37 -14.19 7.86
N THR A 20 -8.40 -14.84 6.70
CA THR A 20 -9.25 -14.46 5.55
C THR A 20 -10.47 -15.36 5.43
N THR A 21 -11.57 -14.83 4.87
CA THR A 21 -12.77 -15.63 4.52
C THR A 21 -12.41 -16.81 3.62
N MET A 22 -11.45 -16.62 2.71
CA MET A 22 -11.00 -17.66 1.78
C MET A 22 -10.32 -18.86 2.47
N SER A 23 -9.73 -18.66 3.65
CA SER A 23 -9.12 -19.75 4.44
C SER A 23 -10.13 -20.55 5.26
N GLY A 24 -11.42 -20.18 5.24
CA GLY A 24 -12.42 -20.74 6.15
C GLY A 24 -12.36 -20.16 7.57
N TYR A 25 -11.75 -18.97 7.74
CA TYR A 25 -11.73 -18.29 9.04
C TYR A 25 -13.15 -18.07 9.56
N ARG A 26 -13.38 -18.25 10.87
CA ARG A 26 -14.72 -18.22 11.49
C ARG A 26 -15.48 -16.91 11.25
N ARG A 27 -14.77 -15.82 10.97
CA ARG A 27 -15.36 -14.50 10.70
C ARG A 27 -15.20 -14.17 9.22
N ASP A 28 -16.24 -13.58 8.65
CA ASP A 28 -16.19 -13.06 7.28
C ASP A 28 -15.43 -11.72 7.24
N THR A 29 -14.10 -11.81 7.18
CA THR A 29 -13.18 -10.66 7.26
C THR A 29 -12.82 -10.08 5.89
N THR A 30 -12.92 -10.88 4.82
CA THR A 30 -12.49 -10.50 3.47
C THR A 30 -13.50 -10.93 2.39
N PRO A 31 -14.79 -10.60 2.50
CA PRO A 31 -15.82 -11.05 1.54
C PRO A 31 -15.56 -10.55 0.11
N ASN A 32 -15.01 -9.34 -0.05
CA ASN A 32 -14.67 -8.80 -1.36
C ASN A 32 -13.51 -9.55 -2.03
N LEU A 33 -12.50 -9.99 -1.26
CA LEU A 33 -11.41 -10.82 -1.80
C LEU A 33 -11.94 -12.21 -2.17
N ALA A 34 -12.83 -12.79 -1.37
CA ALA A 34 -13.49 -14.06 -1.69
C ALA A 34 -14.30 -13.96 -2.99
N ARG A 35 -15.05 -12.86 -3.18
CA ARG A 35 -15.79 -12.59 -4.41
C ARG A 35 -14.88 -12.39 -5.63
N LEU A 36 -13.75 -11.71 -5.46
CA LEU A 36 -12.74 -11.57 -6.52
C LEU A 36 -12.14 -12.94 -6.89
N ALA A 37 -11.81 -13.76 -5.89
CA ALA A 37 -11.28 -15.10 -6.11
C ALA A 37 -12.30 -16.02 -6.82
N SER A 38 -13.59 -15.93 -6.48
CA SER A 38 -14.64 -16.75 -7.11
C SER A 38 -14.90 -16.37 -8.57
N GLY A 39 -14.73 -15.10 -8.92
CA GLY A 39 -14.85 -14.60 -10.31
C GLY A 39 -13.54 -14.65 -11.10
N GLY A 40 -12.45 -15.09 -10.49
CA GLY A 40 -11.10 -15.03 -11.05
C GLY A 40 -10.31 -16.30 -10.74
N ARG A 41 -9.05 -16.11 -10.33
CA ARG A 41 -8.15 -17.21 -9.94
C ARG A 41 -7.48 -16.91 -8.62
N SER A 42 -7.32 -17.94 -7.79
CA SER A 42 -6.57 -17.91 -6.55
C SER A 42 -5.48 -18.97 -6.57
N PHE A 43 -4.43 -18.77 -5.77
CA PHE A 43 -3.28 -19.66 -5.67
C PHE A 43 -3.08 -20.01 -4.19
N SER A 44 -3.03 -21.31 -3.87
CA SER A 44 -2.72 -21.80 -2.52
C SER A 44 -1.23 -21.71 -2.22
N GLU A 45 -0.40 -21.84 -3.26
CA GLU A 45 1.06 -21.77 -3.20
C GLU A 45 1.53 -20.43 -3.78
N CYS A 46 1.52 -19.39 -2.94
CA CYS A 46 2.02 -18.06 -3.27
C CYS A 46 2.76 -17.49 -2.06
N THR A 47 4.09 -17.52 -2.10
CA THR A 47 4.95 -17.18 -0.96
C THR A 47 5.63 -15.84 -1.18
N ALA A 48 5.61 -14.98 -0.15
CA ALA A 48 6.37 -13.74 -0.16
C ALA A 48 7.88 -14.02 -0.06
N HIS A 49 8.70 -13.16 -0.68
CA HIS A 49 10.15 -13.29 -0.65
C HIS A 49 10.75 -13.06 0.74
N SER A 50 10.03 -12.37 1.62
CA SER A 50 10.41 -12.12 3.00
C SER A 50 9.18 -11.79 3.85
N ASN A 51 9.29 -11.98 5.16
CA ASN A 51 8.33 -11.50 6.15
C ASN A 51 8.49 -10.01 6.48
N PHE A 52 9.51 -9.34 5.94
CA PHE A 52 9.78 -7.93 6.16
C PHE A 52 9.47 -7.09 4.91
N THR A 53 8.66 -6.05 5.06
CA THR A 53 8.16 -5.22 3.94
C THR A 53 9.29 -4.56 3.15
N LEU A 54 10.36 -4.11 3.82
CA LEU A 54 11.51 -3.49 3.15
C LEU A 54 12.27 -4.47 2.24
N VAL A 55 12.15 -5.78 2.46
CA VAL A 55 12.78 -6.81 1.62
C VAL A 55 11.78 -7.32 0.57
N SER A 56 10.52 -7.54 0.97
CA SER A 56 9.49 -8.12 0.08
C SER A 56 9.02 -7.14 -1.01
N ALA A 57 8.83 -5.85 -0.68
CA ALA A 57 8.32 -4.87 -1.63
C ALA A 57 9.26 -4.62 -2.84
N PRO A 58 10.59 -4.48 -2.68
CA PRO A 58 11.50 -4.44 -3.82
C PRO A 58 11.45 -5.71 -4.68
N SER A 59 11.38 -6.90 -4.07
CA SER A 59 11.25 -8.15 -4.85
C SER A 59 9.97 -8.17 -5.68
N ILE A 60 8.87 -7.71 -5.09
CA ILE A 60 7.58 -7.56 -5.75
C ILE A 60 7.67 -6.59 -6.94
N LEU A 61 8.27 -5.41 -6.75
CA LEU A 61 8.32 -4.36 -7.76
C LEU A 61 9.37 -4.61 -8.85
N THR A 62 10.35 -5.47 -8.62
CA THR A 62 11.43 -5.76 -9.60
C THR A 62 11.28 -7.13 -10.25
N GLY A 63 10.51 -8.03 -9.64
CA GLY A 63 10.45 -9.44 -10.06
C GLY A 63 11.74 -10.21 -9.77
N THR A 64 12.58 -9.73 -8.85
CA THR A 64 13.89 -10.33 -8.52
C THR A 64 13.94 -10.80 -7.07
N TYR A 65 14.83 -11.75 -6.78
CA TYR A 65 15.07 -12.21 -5.41
C TYR A 65 15.79 -11.16 -4.55
N PRO A 66 15.64 -11.22 -3.21
CA PRO A 66 16.38 -10.36 -2.28
C PRO A 66 17.89 -10.34 -2.48
N SER A 67 18.48 -11.47 -2.87
CA SER A 67 19.91 -11.58 -3.16
C SER A 67 20.35 -10.79 -4.39
N HIS A 68 19.44 -10.40 -5.27
CA HIS A 68 19.73 -9.62 -6.47
C HIS A 68 19.67 -8.11 -6.19
N HIS A 69 18.60 -7.63 -5.55
CA HIS A 69 18.44 -6.20 -5.28
C HIS A 69 19.15 -5.73 -4.00
N GLY A 70 19.41 -6.61 -3.03
CA GLY A 70 20.16 -6.33 -1.80
C GLY A 70 19.46 -5.43 -0.76
N VAL A 71 18.34 -4.79 -1.12
CA VAL A 71 17.54 -3.95 -0.21
C VAL A 71 17.08 -4.72 1.03
N GLY A 72 17.39 -4.19 2.21
CA GLY A 72 17.01 -4.77 3.51
C GLY A 72 17.77 -6.03 3.91
N MET A 73 18.81 -6.41 3.14
CA MET A 73 19.70 -7.54 3.41
C MET A 73 21.01 -7.11 4.11
N GLY A 74 21.11 -5.86 4.55
CA GLY A 74 22.36 -5.26 5.05
C GLY A 74 23.36 -4.89 3.94
N ILE A 75 22.95 -5.00 2.67
CA ILE A 75 23.75 -4.63 1.50
C ILE A 75 23.37 -3.21 1.05
N ASN A 76 22.08 -2.99 0.82
CA ASN A 76 21.53 -1.70 0.41
C ASN A 76 20.32 -1.35 1.28
N ASP A 77 20.11 -0.06 1.54
CA ASP A 77 18.86 0.46 2.13
C ASP A 77 17.91 1.04 1.05
N ARG A 78 18.44 1.23 -0.17
CA ARG A 78 17.77 1.80 -1.33
C ARG A 78 17.93 0.87 -2.53
N LEU A 79 16.90 0.79 -3.38
CA LEU A 79 16.95 0.01 -4.61
C LEU A 79 18.05 0.55 -5.54
N PRO A 80 19.00 -0.29 -6.00
CA PRO A 80 20.03 0.14 -6.95
C PRO A 80 19.44 0.57 -8.29
N GLU A 81 19.99 1.64 -8.89
CA GLU A 81 19.48 2.17 -10.17
C GLU A 81 19.58 1.16 -11.32
N SER A 82 20.52 0.21 -11.24
CA SER A 82 20.71 -0.84 -12.23
C SER A 82 19.60 -1.90 -12.26
N VAL A 83 18.75 -1.96 -11.23
CA VAL A 83 17.66 -2.95 -11.14
C VAL A 83 16.35 -2.29 -11.55
N PRO A 84 15.78 -2.55 -12.74
CA PRO A 84 14.56 -1.88 -13.19
C PRO A 84 13.33 -2.28 -12.37
N THR A 85 12.38 -1.35 -12.22
CA THR A 85 11.08 -1.60 -11.60
C THR A 85 10.02 -1.92 -12.65
N VAL A 86 8.97 -2.63 -12.25
CA VAL A 86 7.78 -2.88 -13.06
C VAL A 86 7.12 -1.58 -13.52
N ALA A 87 7.21 -0.51 -12.73
CA ALA A 87 6.67 0.79 -13.10
C ALA A 87 7.49 1.41 -14.26
N GLU A 88 8.82 1.33 -14.21
CA GLU A 88 9.68 1.77 -15.33
C GLU A 88 9.40 0.96 -16.61
N LEU A 89 9.24 -0.36 -16.48
CA LEU A 89 8.92 -1.24 -17.60
C LEU A 89 7.54 -0.95 -18.21
N LEU A 90 6.54 -0.68 -17.36
CA LEU A 90 5.18 -0.32 -17.81
C LEU A 90 5.15 1.06 -18.47
N SER A 91 5.86 2.04 -17.90
CA SER A 91 6.01 3.37 -18.48
C SER A 91 6.66 3.29 -19.86
N ALA A 92 7.74 2.52 -20.01
CA ALA A 92 8.40 2.26 -21.30
C ALA A 92 7.47 1.57 -22.32
N ALA A 93 6.49 0.79 -21.85
CA ALA A 93 5.45 0.16 -22.68
C ALA A 93 4.24 1.07 -22.99
N GLY A 94 4.30 2.34 -22.58
CA GLY A 94 3.28 3.37 -22.82
C GLY A 94 2.10 3.32 -21.86
N TYR A 95 2.28 2.77 -20.65
CA TYR A 95 1.29 2.89 -19.58
C TYR A 95 1.50 4.16 -18.79
N HIS A 96 0.40 4.79 -18.38
CA HIS A 96 0.43 5.71 -17.26
C HIS A 96 0.57 4.92 -15.95
N THR A 97 1.54 5.29 -15.13
CA THR A 97 1.90 4.54 -13.93
C THR A 97 1.57 5.34 -12.68
N GLY A 98 0.69 4.79 -11.84
CA GLY A 98 0.27 5.42 -10.59
C GLY A 98 0.54 4.52 -9.39
N CYS A 99 0.99 5.11 -8.28
CA CYS A 99 1.11 4.41 -7.01
C CYS A 99 0.57 5.24 -5.85
N ILE A 100 -0.09 4.56 -4.91
CA ILE A 100 -0.42 5.11 -3.59
C ILE A 100 0.07 4.14 -2.53
N SER A 101 0.88 4.65 -1.60
CA SER A 101 1.49 3.89 -0.53
C SER A 101 1.20 4.52 0.83
N GLU A 102 0.80 3.69 1.79
CA GLU A 102 0.74 4.03 3.22
C GLU A 102 2.01 3.55 3.97
N ILE A 103 2.92 2.89 3.26
CA ILE A 103 4.03 2.14 3.82
C ILE A 103 5.30 2.94 3.64
N ALA A 104 5.90 3.45 4.72
CA ALA A 104 7.11 4.28 4.66
C ALA A 104 8.32 3.59 3.99
N ARG A 105 8.30 2.26 3.90
CA ARG A 105 9.32 1.45 3.20
C ARG A 105 9.14 1.41 1.68
N VAL A 106 8.02 1.90 1.18
CA VAL A 106 7.74 2.09 -0.25
C VAL A 106 7.60 3.59 -0.45
N SER A 107 8.71 4.23 -0.77
CA SER A 107 8.84 5.69 -0.89
C SER A 107 10.08 6.06 -1.71
N ASP A 108 10.24 7.36 -1.89
CA ASP A 108 11.45 7.97 -2.43
C ASP A 108 12.69 7.66 -1.59
N ALA A 109 12.59 7.46 -0.27
CA ALA A 109 13.74 7.11 0.57
C ALA A 109 14.34 5.74 0.20
N THR A 110 13.50 4.79 -0.24
CA THR A 110 13.94 3.44 -0.63
C THR A 110 14.07 3.26 -2.14
N GLY A 111 13.73 4.29 -2.93
CA GLY A 111 13.81 4.27 -4.39
C GLY A 111 12.73 3.42 -5.06
N LEU A 112 11.67 3.07 -4.33
CA LEU A 112 10.57 2.26 -4.82
C LEU A 112 9.44 3.08 -5.47
N ASP A 113 9.57 4.40 -5.45
CA ASP A 113 8.74 5.36 -6.20
C ASP A 113 9.14 5.48 -7.68
N ARG A 114 10.31 4.95 -8.05
CA ARG A 114 10.87 5.12 -9.39
C ARG A 114 10.03 4.43 -10.47
N GLY A 115 9.74 5.19 -11.53
CA GLY A 115 8.96 4.75 -12.70
C GLY A 115 7.47 5.05 -12.64
N PHE A 116 6.97 5.58 -11.52
CA PHE A 116 5.59 6.05 -11.41
C PHE A 116 5.46 7.50 -11.89
N ASP A 117 4.57 7.76 -12.85
CA ASP A 117 4.17 9.13 -13.24
C ASP A 117 3.52 9.89 -12.09
N THR A 118 2.86 9.16 -11.19
CA THR A 118 2.22 9.70 -9.99
C THR A 118 2.48 8.77 -8.82
N PHE A 119 3.18 9.26 -7.80
CA PHE A 119 3.41 8.55 -6.55
C PHE A 119 2.89 9.38 -5.38
N GLU A 120 1.92 8.86 -4.63
CA GLU A 120 1.43 9.51 -3.42
C GLU A 120 1.70 8.68 -2.17
N PHE A 121 2.39 9.30 -1.21
CA PHE A 121 2.63 8.75 0.11
C PHE A 121 1.65 9.35 1.12
N THR A 122 0.70 8.55 1.61
CA THR A 122 -0.47 9.06 2.36
C THR A 122 -0.29 9.06 3.88
N PHE A 123 0.89 8.68 4.35
CA PHE A 123 1.28 8.61 5.77
C PHE A 123 1.02 9.91 6.56
N ASN A 124 1.02 11.07 5.91
CA ASN A 124 1.03 12.38 6.56
C ASN A 124 -0.33 13.11 6.64
N ARG A 125 -1.45 12.50 6.23
CA ARG A 125 -2.78 13.16 6.32
C ARG A 125 -3.68 12.63 7.44
N SER A 126 -3.21 11.64 8.21
CA SER A 126 -4.02 10.92 9.20
C SER A 126 -3.77 11.29 10.68
N GLY A 127 -3.01 12.34 10.99
CA GLY A 127 -2.92 12.81 12.39
C GLY A 127 -1.91 13.92 12.72
N THR A 128 -1.03 14.29 11.79
CA THR A 128 0.09 15.21 12.03
C THR A 128 -0.25 16.69 11.87
N ASP A 129 -1.34 17.06 11.19
CA ASP A 129 -1.76 18.48 11.12
C ASP A 129 -2.03 19.08 12.51
N HIS A 130 -2.33 18.25 13.52
CA HIS A 130 -2.51 18.70 14.91
C HIS A 130 -1.20 18.81 15.72
N LEU A 131 -0.08 18.26 15.23
CA LEU A 131 1.23 18.27 15.90
C LEU A 131 2.31 19.05 15.12
N ALA A 132 2.15 19.23 13.81
CA ALA A 132 3.04 20.01 12.95
C ALA A 132 3.12 21.49 13.39
N GLU A 133 2.11 21.99 14.09
CA GLU A 133 2.15 23.33 14.71
C GLU A 133 3.08 23.39 15.94
N LYS A 134 3.30 22.26 16.64
CA LYS A 134 4.17 22.18 17.83
C LYS A 134 5.57 21.61 17.55
N GLY A 135 5.75 20.88 16.44
CA GLY A 135 6.98 20.13 16.14
C GLY A 135 8.04 20.86 15.31
N ARG A 136 7.76 22.07 14.79
CA ARG A 136 8.71 22.88 13.98
C ARG A 136 10.00 23.31 14.71
N ALA A 137 10.20 22.90 15.97
CA ALA A 137 11.32 23.31 16.81
C ALA A 137 12.39 22.22 17.07
N MET A 138 12.32 21.00 16.49
CA MET A 138 13.28 19.93 16.87
C MET A 138 13.69 18.99 15.71
N GLY A 139 14.91 19.21 15.19
CA GLY A 139 15.86 18.26 14.59
C GLY A 139 15.39 17.22 13.54
N SER A 140 15.69 17.48 12.28
CA SER A 140 15.39 16.66 11.08
C SER A 140 16.44 15.58 10.80
N HIS A 141 16.18 14.34 11.22
CA HIS A 141 16.48 13.08 10.49
C HIS A 141 16.04 11.86 11.31
N LEU A 142 16.14 11.95 12.65
CA LEU A 142 15.66 10.90 13.57
C LEU A 142 14.12 10.86 13.62
N MET A 143 13.48 12.02 13.42
CA MET A 143 12.03 12.20 13.43
C MET A 143 11.34 11.71 12.15
N GLU A 144 12.05 11.65 11.01
CA GLU A 144 11.49 11.23 9.71
C GLU A 144 11.29 9.71 9.62
N ASN A 145 11.98 8.94 10.45
CA ASN A 145 11.98 7.47 10.36
C ASN A 145 11.50 6.76 11.62
N VAL A 146 11.66 7.34 12.82
CA VAL A 146 11.35 6.65 14.10
C VAL A 146 9.96 7.02 14.63
N LEU A 147 9.65 8.31 14.73
CA LEU A 147 8.33 8.79 15.15
C LEU A 147 7.18 8.29 14.26
N PRO A 148 7.30 8.25 12.92
CA PRO A 148 6.23 7.73 12.09
C PRO A 148 5.90 6.24 12.38
N ASN A 149 6.92 5.42 12.63
CA ASN A 149 6.73 4.01 12.98
C ASN A 149 6.09 3.82 14.37
N ILE A 150 6.46 4.65 15.35
CA ILE A 150 5.86 4.64 16.69
C ILE A 150 4.43 5.20 16.67
N SER A 151 4.21 6.26 15.90
CA SER A 151 2.90 6.87 15.70
C SER A 151 1.93 5.85 15.11
N ASN A 152 2.32 5.10 14.08
CA ASN A 152 1.49 4.03 13.53
C ASN A 152 1.13 2.95 14.55
N PHE A 153 2.09 2.47 15.35
CA PHE A 153 1.79 1.53 16.43
C PHE A 153 0.77 2.12 17.41
N VAL A 154 0.90 3.40 17.76
CA VAL A 154 0.02 4.08 18.72
C VAL A 154 -1.36 4.41 18.13
N TYR A 155 -1.46 4.83 16.87
CA TYR A 155 -2.71 5.21 16.23
C TYR A 155 -3.52 3.99 15.77
N ASP A 156 -2.85 2.94 15.29
CA ASP A 156 -3.50 1.65 14.99
C ASP A 156 -3.93 0.93 16.28
N SER A 157 -3.07 0.88 17.32
CA SER A 157 -3.44 0.28 18.62
C SER A 157 -4.57 0.99 19.34
N ARG A 158 -4.75 2.30 19.12
CA ARG A 158 -5.84 3.10 19.72
C ARG A 158 -7.07 3.25 18.82
N GLY A 159 -7.04 2.73 17.59
CA GLY A 159 -8.18 2.78 16.66
C GLY A 159 -8.57 4.18 16.20
N LEU A 160 -7.67 5.17 16.32
CA LEU A 160 -7.96 6.60 16.12
C LEU A 160 -8.09 7.01 14.64
N THR A 161 -7.66 6.18 13.70
CA THR A 161 -7.76 6.49 12.26
C THR A 161 -9.11 6.12 11.64
N ASN A 162 -9.95 5.33 12.32
CA ASN A 162 -11.26 4.87 11.81
C ASN A 162 -11.29 4.37 10.35
N GLY A 163 -10.16 3.85 9.83
CA GLY A 163 -10.05 3.40 8.44
C GLY A 163 -9.98 4.53 7.41
N PHE A 164 -9.67 5.76 7.84
CA PHE A 164 -9.56 6.95 6.98
C PHE A 164 -8.48 6.78 5.90
N GLY A 165 -7.32 6.20 6.24
CA GLY A 165 -6.27 5.87 5.26
C GLY A 165 -6.79 4.98 4.14
N LEU A 166 -7.35 3.82 4.48
CA LEU A 166 -7.95 2.89 3.53
C LEU A 166 -9.06 3.51 2.66
N LYS A 167 -9.94 4.34 3.23
CA LYS A 167 -10.97 5.05 2.46
C LYS A 167 -10.36 6.05 1.48
N TYR A 168 -9.40 6.85 1.93
CA TYR A 168 -8.71 7.82 1.11
C TYR A 168 -7.95 7.15 -0.04
N THR A 169 -7.18 6.11 0.27
CA THR A 169 -6.45 5.30 -0.72
C THR A 169 -7.41 4.69 -1.75
N THR A 170 -8.60 4.24 -1.33
CA THR A 170 -9.63 3.71 -2.25
C THR A 170 -10.21 4.78 -3.16
N GLU A 171 -10.56 5.96 -2.65
CA GLU A 171 -11.10 7.05 -3.47
C GLU A 171 -10.07 7.61 -4.45
N MET A 172 -8.81 7.72 -4.02
CA MET A 172 -7.73 8.13 -4.91
C MET A 172 -7.46 7.08 -5.99
N ALA A 173 -7.47 5.78 -5.65
CA ALA A 173 -7.42 4.70 -6.64
C ALA A 173 -8.54 4.83 -7.67
N ARG A 174 -9.77 5.07 -7.20
CA ARG A 174 -10.95 5.21 -8.04
C ARG A 174 -10.85 6.43 -8.96
N SER A 175 -10.39 7.57 -8.43
CA SER A 175 -10.17 8.79 -9.19
C SER A 175 -9.09 8.60 -10.25
N TYR A 176 -7.96 7.98 -9.90
CA TYR A 176 -6.85 7.73 -10.81
C TYR A 176 -7.27 6.86 -12.00
N VAL A 177 -8.00 5.77 -11.73
CA VAL A 177 -8.51 4.86 -12.76
C VAL A 177 -9.55 5.55 -13.65
N ARG A 178 -10.48 6.32 -13.07
CA ARG A 178 -11.53 7.03 -13.83
C ARG A 178 -10.97 8.12 -14.72
N ALA A 179 -10.03 8.93 -14.21
CA ALA A 179 -9.41 10.01 -14.98
C ALA A 179 -8.66 9.53 -16.23
N ARG A 180 -8.39 8.21 -16.32
CA ARG A 180 -7.62 7.58 -17.39
C ARG A 180 -8.40 6.47 -18.08
N GLU A 181 -9.72 6.50 -17.97
CA GLU A 181 -10.62 5.62 -18.69
C GLU A 181 -10.46 5.86 -20.21
N GLY A 182 -9.99 4.85 -20.94
CA GLY A 182 -9.69 4.94 -22.38
C GLY A 182 -8.20 4.97 -22.75
N SER A 183 -7.29 5.26 -21.81
CA SER A 183 -5.83 5.11 -22.00
C SER A 183 -5.32 3.76 -21.47
N ARG A 184 -4.02 3.49 -21.63
CA ARG A 184 -3.33 2.35 -20.99
C ARG A 184 -2.87 2.81 -19.61
N SER A 185 -3.43 2.25 -18.55
CA SER A 185 -3.12 2.67 -17.18
C SER A 185 -2.77 1.49 -16.28
N SER A 186 -1.77 1.70 -15.44
CA SER A 186 -1.40 0.80 -14.36
C SER A 186 -1.49 1.55 -13.04
N TYR A 187 -2.05 0.89 -12.04
CA TYR A 187 -2.24 1.46 -10.71
C TYR A 187 -1.84 0.44 -9.65
N ILE A 188 -0.91 0.83 -8.78
CA ILE A 188 -0.40 0.00 -7.69
C ILE A 188 -0.81 0.64 -6.35
N SER A 189 -1.55 -0.10 -5.54
CA SER A 189 -1.94 0.32 -4.19
C SER A 189 -1.34 -0.61 -3.16
N MET A 190 -0.65 -0.03 -2.18
CA MET A 190 -0.07 -0.77 -1.05
C MET A 190 -0.61 -0.22 0.28
N PRO A 191 -1.87 -0.53 0.64
CA PRO A 191 -2.44 -0.10 1.91
C PRO A 191 -1.92 -0.95 3.08
N SER A 192 -1.86 -0.32 4.25
CA SER A 192 -1.63 -1.06 5.50
C SER A 192 -2.92 -1.71 5.98
N VAL A 193 -2.87 -3.00 6.35
CA VAL A 193 -4.00 -3.66 7.01
C VAL A 193 -3.83 -3.52 8.53
N PRO A 194 -4.70 -2.76 9.23
CA PRO A 194 -4.62 -2.60 10.67
C PRO A 194 -4.82 -3.95 11.37
N THR A 195 -3.73 -4.49 11.93
CA THR A 195 -3.69 -5.83 12.52
C THR A 195 -4.54 -5.94 13.79
N THR A 196 -4.81 -4.81 14.45
CA THR A 196 -5.56 -4.70 15.71
C THR A 196 -7.08 -4.86 15.53
N ARG A 197 -7.61 -4.77 14.29
CA ARG A 197 -9.05 -4.89 14.00
C ARG A 197 -9.48 -6.21 13.38
N ILE A 198 -8.57 -7.16 13.13
CA ILE A 198 -8.90 -8.55 12.75
C ILE A 198 -9.40 -9.30 14.00
N GLY A 199 -10.46 -8.80 14.64
CA GLY A 199 -10.64 -9.02 16.08
C GLY A 199 -11.92 -8.47 16.70
N ARG A 200 -12.41 -7.32 16.25
CA ARG A 200 -13.58 -6.63 16.83
C ARG A 200 -14.60 -6.29 15.72
N PRO A 201 -15.91 -6.44 15.97
CA PRO A 201 -16.92 -5.98 15.04
C PRO A 201 -16.75 -4.46 14.80
N PRO A 202 -17.02 -3.95 13.60
CA PRO A 202 -16.99 -2.52 13.38
C PRO A 202 -18.04 -1.86 14.29
N ARG A 203 -17.59 -1.03 15.23
CA ARG A 203 -18.49 -0.11 15.92
C ARG A 203 -18.75 1.06 14.98
N PHE A 204 -19.71 0.91 14.08
CA PHE A 204 -20.34 2.04 13.42
C PHE A 204 -21.35 2.64 14.41
N SER A 205 -20.86 3.48 15.32
CA SER A 205 -21.72 4.35 16.12
C SER A 205 -21.42 5.80 15.75
N GLY A 206 -22.34 6.42 15.01
CA GLY A 206 -22.50 7.87 15.03
C GLY A 206 -21.78 8.70 13.96
N VAL A 207 -21.75 8.26 12.69
CA VAL A 207 -21.52 9.21 11.58
C VAL A 207 -22.74 9.18 10.67
N THR A 208 -23.59 10.18 10.85
CA THR A 208 -24.67 10.54 9.94
C THR A 208 -24.09 10.72 8.52
N PRO A 209 -24.74 10.24 7.45
CA PRO A 209 -24.29 10.53 6.10
C PRO A 209 -24.47 12.03 5.87
N THR A 210 -23.37 12.78 5.75
CA THR A 210 -23.45 14.11 5.14
C THR A 210 -23.69 13.90 3.66
N THR A 211 -24.96 13.96 3.28
CA THR A 211 -25.38 14.16 1.90
C THR A 211 -24.71 15.44 1.39
N PHE A 212 -23.87 15.34 0.37
CA PHE A 212 -23.50 16.48 -0.45
C PHE A 212 -24.32 16.38 -1.73
N GLN A 213 -25.15 17.41 -1.95
CA GLN A 213 -25.84 17.69 -3.21
C GLN A 213 -24.83 17.97 -4.33
#